data_AF-A0A523SFP5-F1
#
_entry.id   AF-A0A523SFP5-F1
#
_cell.length_a   1.000
_cell.length_b   1.000
_cell.length_c   1.000
_cell.angle_alpha   90.00
_cell.angle_beta   90.00
_cell.angle_gamma   90.00
#
_symmetry.space_group_name_H-M   'P 1'
#
loop_
_entity.id
_entity.type
_entity.pdbx_description
1 polymer ?
#
loop_
_entity_poly.entity_id
_entity_poly.type
_entity_poly.pdbx_seq_one_letter_code
_entity_poly.pdbx_strand_id
1 'polypeptide(L)'
;MSCGEFLAKEEGSESTIIGLSQNVASLLSYVLVFVTGLVFFLLGKNNDYVRFHAMQSIVTFGALAVIVIALRILALIPYIGIIFTILMWAVVTVGFICWLLLMFKAYQGKRFLLPQFGELAERETYGRWRG
;
A
#
# COMPACT_ATOMS: atom_id res chain seq x y z
N MET A 1 25.60 2.92 42.25
CA MET A 1 24.24 3.16 41.69
C MET A 1 24.31 4.55 41.08
N SER A 2 24.31 4.78 39.77
CA SER A 2 23.32 4.36 38.77
C SER A 2 24.03 4.11 37.43
N CYS A 3 24.36 2.85 37.16
CA CYS A 3 24.67 2.35 35.81
C CYS A 3 23.37 1.84 35.14
N GLY A 4 22.23 2.42 35.55
CA GLY A 4 20.88 1.96 35.21
C GLY A 4 20.06 2.97 34.40
N GLU A 5 20.40 4.26 34.44
CA GLU A 5 19.67 5.29 33.66
C GLU A 5 20.10 5.38 32.20
N PHE A 6 21.31 4.95 31.85
CA PHE A 6 21.81 5.04 30.46
C PHE A 6 21.37 3.85 29.58
N LEU A 7 20.89 2.76 30.19
CA LEU A 7 20.34 1.60 29.48
C LEU A 7 18.81 1.70 29.27
N ALA A 8 18.18 2.80 29.69
CA ALA A 8 16.78 3.09 29.41
C ALA A 8 16.55 3.69 28.01
N LYS A 9 17.57 3.69 27.15
CA LYS A 9 17.50 4.14 25.76
C LYS A 9 17.61 2.96 24.78
N GLU A 10 16.97 1.85 25.10
CA GLU A 10 16.55 0.88 24.09
C GLU A 10 15.28 1.43 23.45
N GLU A 11 15.51 2.13 22.34
CA GLU A 11 14.65 2.33 21.18
C GLU A 11 13.13 2.20 21.38
N GLY A 12 12.48 3.38 21.34
CA GLY A 12 11.22 3.64 20.64
C GLY A 12 10.17 2.55 20.69
N SER A 13 9.03 2.88 21.33
CA SER A 13 7.76 2.20 21.10
C SER A 13 7.29 2.36 19.65
N GLU A 14 8.01 1.80 18.68
CA GLU A 14 7.46 1.48 17.37
C GLU A 14 6.44 0.38 17.60
N SER A 15 5.16 0.71 17.40
CA SER A 15 4.06 -0.25 17.51
C SER A 15 4.36 -1.49 16.65
N THR A 16 4.80 -2.54 17.33
CA THR A 16 5.32 -3.76 16.69
C THR A 16 4.14 -4.66 16.36
N ILE A 17 4.03 -5.07 15.11
CA ILE A 17 3.00 -6.02 14.64
C ILE A 17 3.71 -7.35 14.42
N ILE A 18 3.44 -8.33 15.29
CA ILE A 18 3.98 -9.71 15.17
C ILE A 18 5.53 -9.71 15.14
N GLY A 19 6.15 -8.95 16.05
CA GLY A 19 7.61 -8.83 16.11
C GLY A 19 8.24 -7.99 14.99
N LEU A 20 7.44 -7.39 14.10
CA LEU A 20 7.90 -6.57 12.99
C LEU A 20 7.63 -5.07 13.22
N SER A 21 8.57 -4.22 12.80
CA SER A 21 8.32 -2.78 12.78
C SER A 21 7.16 -2.44 11.84
N GLN A 22 6.38 -1.42 12.22
CA GLN A 22 5.20 -1.00 11.46
C GLN A 22 5.53 -0.64 9.99
N ASN A 23 6.72 -0.09 9.72
CA ASN A 23 7.16 0.29 8.37
C ASN A 23 7.42 -0.94 7.51
N VAL A 24 8.06 -1.96 8.08
CA VAL A 24 8.31 -3.23 7.38
C VAL A 24 7.00 -3.98 7.18
N ALA A 25 6.11 -4.02 8.18
CA ALA A 25 4.79 -4.65 8.05
C ALA A 25 3.95 -3.98 6.95
N SER A 26 4.04 -2.65 6.86
CA SER A 26 3.38 -1.88 5.80
C SER A 26 3.97 -2.15 4.42
N LEU A 27 5.29 -2.25 4.28
CA LEU A 27 5.93 -2.67 3.03
C LEU A 27 5.49 -4.09 2.65
N LEU A 28 5.49 -5.04 3.60
CA LEU A 28 5.09 -6.42 3.36
C LEU A 28 3.64 -6.55 2.90
N SER A 29 2.76 -5.64 3.33
CA SER A 29 1.37 -5.58 2.86
C SER A 29 1.25 -5.42 1.34
N TYR A 30 2.28 -4.89 0.67
CA TYR A 30 2.32 -4.73 -0.78
C TYR A 30 3.03 -5.87 -1.53
N VAL A 31 3.82 -6.73 -0.86
CA VAL A 31 4.74 -7.66 -1.54
C VAL A 31 4.02 -8.67 -2.45
N LEU A 32 2.95 -9.28 -1.96
CA LEU A 32 2.08 -10.14 -2.78
C LEU A 32 0.81 -9.38 -3.18
N VAL A 33 0.95 -8.08 -3.47
CA VAL A 33 -0.12 -7.31 -4.09
C VAL A 33 -1.33 -7.29 -3.12
N PHE A 34 -2.56 -7.50 -3.58
CA PHE A 34 -3.74 -7.48 -2.72
C PHE A 34 -3.79 -8.65 -1.72
N VAL A 35 -3.05 -9.76 -1.96
CA VAL A 35 -3.08 -10.95 -1.11
C VAL A 35 -2.43 -10.66 0.24
N THR A 36 -1.21 -10.14 0.24
CA THR A 36 -0.56 -9.67 1.48
C THR A 36 -1.31 -8.50 2.10
N GLY A 37 -1.94 -7.65 1.29
CA GLY A 37 -2.80 -6.57 1.77
C GLY A 37 -3.92 -7.12 2.65
N LEU A 38 -4.62 -8.16 2.19
CA LEU A 38 -5.69 -8.81 2.96
C LEU A 38 -5.18 -9.42 4.27
N VAL A 39 -4.03 -10.11 4.22
CA VAL A 39 -3.41 -10.71 5.41
C VAL A 39 -3.05 -9.63 6.44
N PHE A 40 -2.31 -8.59 6.04
CA PHE A 40 -1.91 -7.51 6.96
C PHE A 40 -3.07 -6.62 7.39
N PHE A 41 -4.16 -6.55 6.63
CA PHE A 41 -5.38 -5.87 7.06
C PHE A 41 -6.04 -6.60 8.24
N LEU A 42 -6.08 -7.92 8.19
CA LEU A 42 -6.66 -8.75 9.25
C LEU A 42 -5.75 -8.83 10.49
N LEU A 43 -4.43 -8.82 10.30
CA LEU A 43 -3.44 -8.85 11.38
C LEU A 43 -3.22 -7.47 12.01
N GLY A 44 -3.31 -6.40 11.22
CA GLY A 44 -3.00 -5.03 11.62
C GLY A 44 -4.11 -4.30 12.37
N LYS A 45 -5.04 -5.00 13.02
CA LYS A 45 -6.23 -4.40 13.66
C LYS A 45 -5.91 -3.32 14.71
N ASN A 46 -4.75 -3.42 15.36
CA ASN A 46 -4.32 -2.51 16.42
C ASN A 46 -3.34 -1.43 15.94
N ASN A 47 -3.06 -1.35 14.62
CA ASN A 47 -2.13 -0.37 14.06
C ASN A 47 -2.74 0.26 12.80
N ASP A 48 -3.20 1.50 12.95
CA ASP A 48 -3.82 2.27 11.87
C ASP A 48 -2.85 2.53 10.70
N TYR A 49 -1.54 2.60 10.94
CA TYR A 49 -0.54 2.79 9.89
C TYR A 49 -0.44 1.54 8.99
N VAL A 50 -0.29 0.36 9.58
CA VAL A 50 -0.28 -0.92 8.84
C VAL A 50 -1.62 -1.15 8.15
N ARG A 51 -2.73 -0.86 8.82
CA ARG A 51 -4.08 -1.03 8.29
C ARG A 51 -4.36 -0.12 7.09
N PHE A 52 -3.85 1.10 7.11
CA PHE A 52 -3.92 2.03 5.98
C PHE A 52 -3.21 1.47 4.75
N HIS A 53 -1.95 1.03 4.89
CA HIS A 53 -1.18 0.47 3.78
C HIS A 53 -1.76 -0.84 3.25
N ALA A 54 -2.25 -1.69 4.17
CA ALA A 54 -2.95 -2.93 3.83
C ALA A 54 -4.22 -2.67 3.01
N MET A 55 -5.07 -1.72 3.43
CA MET A 55 -6.26 -1.32 2.66
C MET A 55 -5.90 -0.71 1.30
N GLN A 56 -4.89 0.15 1.26
CA GLN A 56 -4.41 0.72 0.02
C GLN A 56 -3.93 -0.37 -0.95
N SER A 57 -3.23 -1.39 -0.45
CA SER A 57 -2.82 -2.56 -1.25
C SER A 57 -4.03 -3.31 -1.83
N ILE A 58 -5.02 -3.63 -0.99
CA ILE A 58 -6.23 -4.35 -1.42
C ILE A 58 -6.98 -3.57 -2.51
N VAL A 59 -7.25 -2.28 -2.27
CA VAL A 59 -8.04 -1.46 -3.19
C VAL A 59 -7.29 -1.19 -4.49
N THR A 60 -6.03 -0.72 -4.41
CA THR A 60 -5.24 -0.37 -5.60
C THR A 60 -5.05 -1.58 -6.51
N PHE A 61 -4.64 -2.72 -5.95
CA PHE A 61 -4.35 -3.87 -6.78
C PHE A 61 -5.56 -4.74 -7.12
N GLY A 62 -6.61 -4.72 -6.28
CA GLY A 62 -7.90 -5.30 -6.64
C GLY A 62 -8.50 -4.57 -7.86
N ALA A 63 -8.49 -3.23 -7.85
CA ALA A 63 -8.94 -2.42 -8.99
C ALA A 63 -8.08 -2.66 -10.25
N LEU A 64 -6.75 -2.70 -10.09
CA LEU A 64 -5.84 -2.99 -11.20
C LEU A 64 -6.11 -4.37 -11.82
N ALA A 65 -6.36 -5.39 -10.99
CA ALA A 65 -6.69 -6.73 -11.47
C ALA A 65 -7.99 -6.73 -12.31
N VAL A 66 -9.03 -6.04 -11.85
CA VAL A 66 -10.29 -5.90 -12.60
C VAL A 66 -10.07 -5.22 -13.95
N ILE A 67 -9.31 -4.12 -13.98
CA ILE A 67 -8.98 -3.39 -15.22
C ILE A 67 -8.22 -4.30 -16.21
N VAL A 68 -7.20 -5.02 -15.73
CA VAL A 68 -6.41 -5.92 -16.57
C VAL A 68 -7.28 -7.05 -17.13
N ILE A 69 -8.18 -7.64 -16.34
CA ILE A 69 -9.11 -8.67 -16.81
C ILE A 69 -10.05 -8.10 -17.89
N ALA A 70 -10.61 -6.92 -17.67
CA ALA A 70 -11.48 -6.27 -18.66
C ALA A 70 -10.74 -6.00 -19.99
N LEU A 71 -9.51 -5.48 -19.92
CA LEU A 71 -8.67 -5.25 -21.10
C LEU A 71 -8.33 -6.55 -21.83
N ARG A 72 -8.10 -7.66 -21.11
CA ARG A 72 -7.87 -8.97 -21.72
C ARG A 72 -9.07 -9.48 -22.49
N ILE A 73 -10.28 -9.27 -21.98
CA ILE A 73 -11.52 -9.66 -22.67
C ILE A 73 -11.67 -8.84 -23.97
N LEU A 74 -11.44 -7.53 -23.91
CA LEU A 74 -11.50 -6.64 -25.08
C LEU A 74 -10.42 -6.95 -26.12
N ALA A 75 -9.26 -7.44 -25.69
CA ALA A 75 -8.17 -7.84 -26.57
C ALA A 75 -8.50 -9.08 -27.45
N LEU A 76 -9.58 -9.82 -27.14
CA LEU A 76 -10.03 -10.96 -27.95
C LEU A 76 -10.73 -10.52 -29.26
N ILE A 77 -11.10 -9.25 -29.38
CA ILE A 77 -11.78 -8.71 -30.57
C ILE A 77 -10.78 -8.68 -31.74
N PRO A 78 -11.05 -9.36 -32.87
CA PRO A 78 -10.17 -9.34 -34.04
C PRO A 78 -9.94 -7.91 -34.55
N TYR A 79 -8.74 -7.65 -35.08
CA TYR A 79 -8.28 -6.36 -35.63
C TYR A 79 -8.14 -5.20 -34.63
N ILE A 80 -9.07 -5.05 -33.67
CA ILE A 80 -9.06 -3.97 -32.66
C ILE A 80 -8.28 -4.38 -31.40
N GLY A 81 -8.19 -5.69 -31.11
CA GLY A 81 -7.57 -6.24 -29.90
C GLY A 81 -6.11 -5.84 -29.67
N ILE A 82 -5.39 -5.44 -30.73
CA ILE A 82 -4.01 -4.94 -30.61
C ILE A 82 -3.93 -3.63 -29.82
N ILE A 83 -4.93 -2.74 -29.95
CA ILE A 83 -4.98 -1.47 -29.21
C ILE A 83 -5.15 -1.74 -27.72
N PHE A 84 -6.05 -2.66 -27.36
CA PHE A 84 -6.27 -3.05 -25.97
C PHE A 84 -5.08 -3.79 -25.37
N THR A 85 -4.33 -4.53 -26.19
CA THR A 85 -3.07 -5.17 -25.77
C THR A 85 -2.01 -4.13 -25.43
N ILE A 86 -1.80 -3.12 -26.28
CA ILE A 86 -0.86 -2.02 -26.02
C ILE A 86 -1.28 -1.26 -24.75
N LEU A 87 -2.57 -0.95 -24.61
CA LEU A 87 -3.11 -0.27 -23.43
C LEU A 87 -2.89 -1.09 -22.15
N MET A 88 -3.08 -2.41 -22.20
CA MET A 88 -2.82 -3.29 -21.07
C MET A 88 -1.36 -3.25 -20.63
N TRP A 89 -0.40 -3.30 -21.56
CA TRP A 89 1.02 -3.15 -21.23
C TRP A 89 1.34 -1.80 -20.60
N ALA A 90 0.74 -0.72 -21.08
CA ALA A 90 0.90 0.60 -20.49
C ALA A 90 0.37 0.65 -19.04
N VAL A 91 -0.84 0.12 -18.81
CA VAL A 91 -1.48 0.06 -17.48
C VAL A 91 -0.65 -0.78 -16.51
N VAL A 92 -0.18 -1.95 -16.93
CA VAL A 92 0.66 -2.83 -16.09
C VAL A 92 1.98 -2.15 -15.75
N THR A 93 2.61 -1.46 -16.70
CA THR A 93 3.87 -0.75 -16.47
C THR A 93 3.71 0.39 -15.46
N VAL A 94 2.69 1.23 -15.62
CA VAL A 94 2.38 2.30 -14.65
C VAL A 94 2.03 1.72 -13.29
N GLY A 95 1.25 0.64 -13.25
CA GLY A 95 0.90 -0.08 -12.02
C GLY A 95 2.14 -0.63 -11.30
N PHE A 96 3.11 -1.17 -12.04
CA PHE A 96 4.37 -1.67 -11.50
C PHE A 96 5.23 -0.55 -10.89
N ILE A 97 5.35 0.59 -11.57
CA ILE A 97 6.06 1.77 -11.03
C ILE A 97 5.36 2.26 -9.76
N CYS A 98 4.03 2.36 -9.78
CA CYS A 98 3.23 2.74 -8.62
C CYS A 98 3.45 1.77 -7.44
N TRP A 99 3.51 0.47 -7.70
CA TRP A 99 3.77 -0.55 -6.69
C TRP A 99 5.11 -0.36 -5.98
N LEU A 100 6.19 -0.14 -6.74
CA LEU A 100 7.52 0.12 -6.17
C LEU A 100 7.54 1.42 -5.34
N LEU A 101 6.88 2.47 -5.82
CA LEU A 101 6.77 3.73 -5.08
C LEU A 101 6.02 3.56 -3.76
N LEU A 102 4.93 2.78 -3.74
CA LEU A 102 4.17 2.51 -2.51
C LEU A 102 5.01 1.73 -1.50
N MET A 103 5.73 0.69 -1.94
CA MET A 103 6.65 -0.06 -1.08
C MET A 103 7.74 0.85 -0.49
N PHE A 104 8.37 1.67 -1.33
CA PHE A 104 9.42 2.59 -0.90
C PHE A 104 8.91 3.63 0.11
N LYS A 105 7.72 4.21 -0.11
CA LYS A 105 7.12 5.18 0.81
C LYS A 105 6.68 4.53 2.13
N ALA A 106 6.13 3.31 2.07
CA ALA A 106 5.77 2.55 3.27
C ALA A 106 6.99 2.20 4.12
N TYR A 107 8.12 1.84 3.49
CA TYR A 107 9.38 1.62 4.20
C TYR A 107 9.90 2.89 4.88
N GLN A 108 9.70 4.05 4.27
CA GLN A 108 10.06 5.36 4.85
C GLN A 108 9.13 5.81 5.99
N GLY A 109 8.12 5.02 6.38
CA GLY A 109 7.16 5.44 7.40
C GLY A 109 6.18 6.51 6.92
N LYS A 110 6.07 6.75 5.61
CA LYS A 110 5.22 7.80 5.04
C LYS A 110 3.91 7.22 4.52
N ARG A 111 2.79 7.79 4.97
CA ARG A 111 1.47 7.55 4.38
C ARG A 111 1.38 8.33 3.06
N PHE A 112 1.54 7.65 1.93
CA PHE A 112 1.40 8.24 0.62
C PHE A 112 0.02 7.94 0.06
N LEU A 113 -0.87 8.94 0.05
CA LEU A 113 -2.15 8.81 -0.63
C LEU A 113 -1.95 8.94 -2.13
N LEU A 114 -2.51 8.00 -2.90
CA LEU A 114 -2.56 8.16 -4.35
C LEU A 114 -3.54 9.31 -4.67
N PRO A 115 -3.14 10.28 -5.52
CA PRO A 115 -3.94 11.48 -5.78
C PRO A 115 -5.34 11.19 -6.33
N GLN A 116 -5.56 10.03 -6.95
CA GLN A 116 -6.87 9.56 -7.41
C GLN A 116 -7.90 9.37 -6.27
N PHE A 117 -7.45 9.26 -5.01
CA PHE A 117 -8.28 9.24 -3.80
C PHE A 117 -7.94 10.38 -2.83
N GLY A 118 -7.05 11.30 -3.23
CA GLY A 118 -6.56 12.39 -2.39
C GLY A 118 -7.63 13.46 -2.12
N GLU A 119 -8.50 13.72 -3.09
CA GLU A 119 -9.52 14.78 -2.99
C GLU A 119 -10.64 14.42 -1.98
N LEU A 120 -11.00 13.13 -1.87
CA LEU A 120 -11.92 12.66 -0.82
C LEU A 120 -11.27 12.69 0.57
N ALA A 121 -9.96 12.41 0.67
CA ALA A 121 -9.24 12.49 1.93
C ALA A 121 -9.05 13.94 2.39
N GLU A 122 -8.76 14.87 1.47
CA GLU A 122 -8.56 16.29 1.77
C GLU A 122 -9.79 16.94 2.39
N ARG A 123 -11.00 16.53 1.97
CA ARG A 123 -12.25 17.11 2.47
C ARG A 123 -12.61 16.68 3.91
N GLU A 124 -12.06 15.58 4.41
CA GLU A 124 -12.39 15.06 5.76
C GLU A 124 -11.22 15.03 6.77
N THR A 125 -9.96 15.11 6.32
CA THR A 125 -8.82 14.77 7.18
C THR A 125 -7.88 15.92 7.56
N TYR A 126 -8.05 17.14 7.03
CA TYR A 126 -7.07 18.20 7.34
C TYR A 126 -7.05 18.65 8.82
N GLY A 127 -8.13 18.40 9.59
CA GLY A 127 -8.24 18.83 10.99
C GLY A 127 -7.86 17.81 12.07
N ARG A 128 -7.77 16.50 11.78
CA ARG A 128 -7.64 15.45 12.82
C ARG A 128 -6.30 14.70 12.82
N TRP A 129 -5.44 14.91 11.83
CA TRP A 129 -4.33 13.97 11.56
C TRP A 129 -2.91 14.55 11.72
N ARG A 130 -2.75 15.71 12.37
CA ARG A 130 -1.45 16.24 12.86
C ARG A 130 -1.27 16.09 14.38
N GLY A 131 -1.77 15.00 14.95
CA GLY A 131 -1.49 14.61 16.34
C GLY A 131 -0.47 13.49 16.37
#